data_AF-A0AAW0XD02-F1
#
_entry.id   AF-A0AAW0XD02-F1
#
_cell.length_a   1.000
_cell.length_b   1.000
_cell.length_c   1.000
_cell.angle_alpha   90.00
_cell.angle_beta   90.00
_cell.angle_gamma   90.00
#
_symmetry.space_group_name_H-M   'P 1'
#
loop_
_entity.id
_entity.type
_entity.pdbx_description
1 polymer ?
#
loop_
_entity_poly.entity_id
_entity_poly.type
_entity_poly.pdbx_seq_one_letter_code
_entity_poly.pdbx_strand_id
1 'polypeptide(L)'
;MMYLVSAIEWTAFVCNHTLGTKWQDSLAGHGEKGIMSSIVSCTLAKNFRNPWGVWVIAGLHGLPVWIIGYQYNLFGSHLWFLPKFVQPLGLVILGMGRLLCFLIEIWSIWIHISVLLVNTSMS
;
A
#
# COMPACT_ATOMS: atom_id res chain seq x y z
N MET A 1 -5.38 -5.29 15.33
CA MET A 1 -4.54 -5.08 14.12
C MET A 1 -5.30 -4.48 12.94
N MET A 2 -6.45 -5.03 12.52
CA MET A 2 -7.25 -4.46 11.40
C MET A 2 -7.65 -2.98 11.60
N TYR A 3 -7.95 -2.57 12.84
CA TYR A 3 -8.34 -1.18 13.16
C TYR A 3 -7.26 -0.14 12.86
N LEU A 4 -5.99 -0.44 13.18
CA LEU A 4 -4.88 0.50 12.94
C LEU A 4 -4.66 0.70 11.45
N VAL A 5 -4.67 -0.41 10.70
CA VAL A 5 -4.49 -0.40 9.25
C VAL A 5 -5.64 0.34 8.58
N SER A 6 -6.88 0.05 8.98
CA SER A 6 -8.05 0.78 8.50
C SER A 6 -7.97 2.28 8.82
N ALA A 7 -7.56 2.65 10.04
CA ALA A 7 -7.44 4.06 10.42
C ALA A 7 -6.39 4.79 9.54
N ILE A 8 -5.28 4.14 9.23
CA ILE A 8 -4.22 4.71 8.38
C ILE A 8 -4.69 4.84 6.93
N GLU A 9 -5.38 3.83 6.38
CA GLU A 9 -5.96 3.91 5.04
C GLU A 9 -6.95 5.07 4.90
N TRP A 10 -7.87 5.20 5.85
CA TRP A 10 -8.85 6.29 5.84
C TRP A 10 -8.18 7.64 6.05
N THR A 11 -7.15 7.73 6.89
CA THR A 11 -6.39 8.97 7.08
C THR A 11 -5.65 9.35 5.80
N ALA A 12 -4.95 8.41 5.16
CA ALA A 12 -4.27 8.64 3.89
C ALA A 12 -5.26 9.04 2.78
N PHE A 13 -6.45 8.43 2.74
CA PHE A 13 -7.51 8.85 1.83
C PHE A 13 -7.94 10.30 2.08
N VAL A 14 -8.22 10.67 3.34
CA VAL A 14 -8.56 12.05 3.71
C VAL A 14 -7.42 13.03 3.40
N CYS A 15 -6.16 12.65 3.55
CA CYS A 15 -5.03 13.51 3.18
C CYS A 15 -4.96 13.79 1.66
N ASN A 16 -5.49 12.90 0.82
CA ASN A 16 -5.41 13.01 -0.65
C ASN A 16 -6.72 13.37 -1.35
N HIS A 17 -7.87 13.33 -0.65
CA HIS A 17 -9.18 13.39 -1.30
C HIS A 17 -9.41 14.68 -2.12
N THR A 18 -8.80 15.80 -1.73
CA THR A 18 -8.92 17.08 -2.44
C THR A 18 -8.03 17.19 -3.67
N LEU A 19 -7.01 16.33 -3.81
CA LEU A 19 -6.02 16.38 -4.90
C LEU A 19 -6.55 15.75 -6.21
N GLY A 20 -7.72 15.10 -6.16
CA GLY A 20 -8.37 14.51 -7.33
C GLY A 20 -7.47 13.52 -8.07
N THR A 21 -7.57 13.42 -9.39
CA THR A 21 -6.78 12.45 -10.19
C THR A 21 -5.27 12.70 -10.21
N LYS A 22 -4.81 13.85 -9.74
CA LYS A 22 -3.39 14.27 -9.72
C LYS A 22 -2.69 13.99 -8.40
N TRP A 23 -3.37 13.31 -7.46
CA TRP A 23 -2.80 12.99 -6.14
C TRP A 23 -1.47 12.24 -6.24
N GLN A 24 -1.32 11.37 -7.24
CA GLN A 24 -0.10 10.59 -7.47
C GLN A 24 1.09 11.48 -7.87
N ASP A 25 0.84 12.46 -8.73
CA ASP A 25 1.86 13.43 -9.17
C ASP A 25 2.29 14.32 -8.01
N SER A 26 1.36 14.68 -7.11
CA SER A 26 1.65 15.43 -5.89
C SER A 26 2.53 14.63 -4.91
N LEU A 27 2.27 13.33 -4.78
CA LEU A 27 3.06 12.43 -3.93
C LEU A 27 4.46 12.16 -4.50
N ALA A 28 4.56 11.95 -5.82
CA ALA A 28 5.82 11.70 -6.51
C ALA A 28 6.65 12.98 -6.68
N GLY A 29 6.00 14.14 -6.77
CA GLY A 29 6.62 15.44 -6.99
C GLY A 29 7.15 16.14 -5.74
N HIS A 30 6.75 15.74 -4.54
CA HIS A 30 7.30 16.28 -3.30
C HIS A 30 8.76 15.81 -3.11
N GLY A 31 9.68 16.70 -3.51
CA GLY A 31 11.11 16.48 -3.70
C GLY A 31 11.95 16.31 -2.44
N GLU A 32 11.53 15.52 -1.46
CA GLU A 32 12.48 14.94 -0.52
C GLU A 32 13.29 13.85 -1.24
N LYS A 33 14.57 14.12 -1.50
CA LYS A 33 15.52 13.16 -2.07
C LYS A 33 15.81 12.05 -1.05
N GLY A 34 14.91 11.07 -1.00
CA GLY A 34 15.02 9.90 -0.13
C GLY A 34 14.72 8.61 -0.88
N ILE A 35 15.19 7.49 -0.31
CA ILE A 35 14.88 6.14 -0.79
C ILE A 35 13.36 5.94 -0.85
N MET A 36 12.62 6.48 0.13
CA MET A 36 11.17 6.38 0.20
C MET A 36 10.46 7.09 -0.95
N SER A 37 10.87 8.32 -1.30
CA SER A 37 10.33 9.05 -2.45
C SER A 37 10.57 8.30 -3.76
N SER A 38 11.73 7.65 -3.91
CA SER A 38 12.02 6.81 -5.08
C SER A 38 11.13 5.57 -5.14
N ILE A 39 10.91 4.89 -4.00
CA ILE A 39 10.02 3.73 -3.90
C ILE A 39 8.57 4.11 -4.22
N VAL A 40 8.08 5.22 -3.65
CA VAL A 40 6.74 5.74 -3.89
C VAL A 40 6.56 6.10 -5.36
N SER A 41 7.50 6.84 -5.95
CA SER A 41 7.47 7.23 -7.36
C SER A 41 7.49 6.03 -8.30
N CYS A 42 8.35 5.04 -8.03
CA CYS A 42 8.40 3.80 -8.81
C CYS A 42 7.10 2.99 -8.68
N THR A 43 6.50 2.96 -7.50
CA THR A 43 5.25 2.22 -7.25
C THR A 43 4.05 2.90 -7.91
N LEU A 44 3.98 4.22 -7.84
CA LEU A 44 2.89 5.03 -8.42
C LEU A 44 3.04 5.23 -9.94
N ALA A 45 4.23 4.97 -10.50
CA ALA A 45 4.50 5.13 -11.92
C ALA A 45 3.46 4.43 -12.81
N LYS A 46 3.05 5.11 -13.89
CA LYS A 46 2.05 4.60 -14.84
C LYS A 46 0.72 4.21 -14.17
N ASN A 47 0.27 4.93 -13.13
CA ASN A 47 -0.95 4.60 -12.37
C ASN A 47 -0.94 3.17 -11.81
N PHE A 48 0.13 2.79 -11.10
CA PHE A 48 0.33 1.42 -10.57
C PHE A 48 0.45 0.31 -11.63
N ARG A 49 0.46 0.62 -12.93
CA ARG A 49 0.67 -0.36 -14.02
C ARG A 49 2.15 -0.71 -14.18
N ASN A 50 2.81 -1.02 -13.08
CA ASN A 50 4.18 -1.49 -13.01
C ASN A 50 4.23 -2.68 -12.01
N PRO A 51 5.28 -3.53 -12.06
CA PRO A 51 5.34 -4.71 -11.20
C PRO A 51 5.23 -4.41 -9.70
N TRP A 52 5.77 -3.27 -9.24
CA TRP A 52 5.68 -2.84 -7.83
C TRP A 52 4.26 -2.44 -7.46
N GLY A 53 3.60 -1.65 -8.30
CA GLY A 53 2.21 -1.24 -8.11
C GLY A 53 1.25 -2.43 -8.11
N VAL A 54 1.42 -3.36 -9.04
CA VAL A 54 0.65 -4.62 -9.07
C VAL A 54 0.89 -5.43 -7.80
N TRP A 55 2.13 -5.50 -7.32
CA TRP A 55 2.45 -6.24 -6.10
C TRP A 55 1.81 -5.60 -4.84
N VAL A 56 1.82 -4.27 -4.75
CA VAL A 56 1.15 -3.54 -3.67
C VAL A 56 -0.36 -3.76 -3.70
N ILE A 57 -1.00 -3.65 -4.86
CA ILE A 57 -2.43 -3.89 -5.04
C ILE A 57 -2.79 -5.35 -4.72
N ALA A 58 -1.96 -6.30 -5.15
CA ALA A 58 -2.11 -7.70 -4.84
C ALA A 58 -1.96 -7.96 -3.32
N GLY A 59 -1.03 -7.29 -2.64
CA GLY A 59 -0.90 -7.36 -1.19
C GLY A 59 -2.11 -6.78 -0.47
N LEU A 60 -2.65 -5.66 -0.95
CA LEU A 60 -3.82 -4.98 -0.38
C LEU A 60 -5.08 -5.85 -0.44
N HIS A 61 -5.42 -6.35 -1.64
CA HIS A 61 -6.67 -7.10 -1.85
C HIS A 61 -6.50 -8.61 -1.72
N GLY A 62 -5.33 -9.13 -2.09
CA GLY A 62 -5.06 -10.57 -2.10
C GLY A 62 -4.72 -11.13 -0.72
N LEU A 63 -4.05 -10.36 0.16
CA LEU A 63 -3.70 -10.85 1.49
C LEU A 63 -4.93 -11.23 2.34
N PRO A 64 -6.01 -10.41 2.43
CA PRO A 64 -7.22 -10.81 3.16
C PRO A 64 -7.85 -12.08 2.60
N VAL A 65 -7.94 -12.21 1.27
CA VAL A 65 -8.48 -13.39 0.60
C VAL A 65 -7.61 -14.62 0.89
N TRP A 66 -6.29 -14.46 0.91
CA TRP A 66 -5.35 -15.55 1.22
C TRP A 66 -5.47 -16.03 2.67
N ILE A 67 -5.63 -15.10 3.62
CA ILE A 67 -5.84 -15.41 5.04
C ILE A 67 -7.17 -16.13 5.25
N ILE A 68 -8.25 -15.69 4.58
CA ILE A 68 -9.54 -16.38 4.59
C ILE A 68 -9.39 -17.79 4.01
N GLY A 69 -8.70 -17.92 2.87
CA GLY A 69 -8.35 -19.21 2.27
C GLY A 69 -7.65 -20.17 3.23
N TYR A 70 -6.75 -19.64 4.06
CA TYR A 70 -6.06 -20.38 5.09
C TYR A 70 -6.98 -20.80 6.24
N GLN A 71 -7.81 -19.88 6.76
CA GLN A 71 -8.75 -20.15 7.86
C GLN A 71 -9.79 -21.21 7.51
N TYR A 72 -10.32 -21.20 6.29
CA TYR A 72 -11.30 -22.19 5.81
C TYR A 72 -10.67 -23.45 5.23
N ASN A 73 -9.35 -23.62 5.35
CA ASN A 73 -8.60 -24.75 4.80
C ASN A 73 -8.92 -25.03 3.30
N LEU A 74 -9.12 -23.96 2.52
CA LEU A 74 -9.44 -24.04 1.09
C LEU A 74 -8.26 -24.64 0.30
N PHE A 75 -7.04 -24.46 0.81
CA PHE A 75 -5.83 -25.03 0.23
C PHE A 75 -5.72 -26.56 0.39
N GLY A 76 -6.33 -27.12 1.44
CA GLY A 76 -6.36 -28.56 1.64
C GLY A 76 -7.54 -29.26 0.94
N SER A 77 -8.64 -28.54 0.72
CA SER A 77 -9.89 -29.08 0.17
C SER A 77 -10.03 -28.84 -1.34
N HIS A 78 -10.16 -27.58 -1.76
CA HIS A 78 -10.44 -27.21 -3.16
C HIS A 78 -9.17 -27.02 -4.00
N LEU A 79 -8.06 -26.57 -3.39
CA LEU A 79 -6.78 -26.38 -4.07
C LEU A 79 -5.76 -27.46 -3.67
N TRP A 80 -6.21 -28.71 -3.53
CA TRP A 80 -5.37 -29.83 -3.08
C TRP A 80 -4.16 -30.11 -3.99
N PHE A 81 -4.22 -29.68 -5.26
CA PHE A 81 -3.13 -29.79 -6.22
C PHE A 81 -1.97 -28.82 -5.95
N LEU A 82 -2.17 -27.82 -5.08
CA LEU A 82 -1.17 -26.81 -4.79
C LEU A 82 -0.11 -27.36 -3.82
N PRO A 83 1.19 -27.22 -4.12
CA PRO A 83 2.24 -27.66 -3.22
C PRO A 83 2.17 -26.96 -1.86
N LYS A 84 2.47 -27.69 -0.78
CA LYS A 84 2.41 -27.16 0.61
C LYS A 84 3.29 -25.93 0.84
N PHE A 85 4.35 -25.73 0.06
CA PHE A 85 5.20 -24.55 0.15
C PHE A 85 4.55 -23.27 -0.39
N VAL A 86 3.52 -23.38 -1.25
CA VAL A 86 2.86 -22.21 -1.85
C VAL A 86 2.07 -21.42 -0.79
N GLN A 87 1.54 -22.10 0.23
CA GLN A 87 0.80 -21.44 1.31
C GLN A 87 1.64 -20.41 2.09
N PRO A 88 2.80 -20.79 2.69
CA PRO A 88 3.65 -19.83 3.38
C PRO A 88 4.31 -18.84 2.40
N LEU A 89 4.67 -19.27 1.19
CA LEU A 89 5.29 -18.38 0.20
C LEU A 89 4.33 -17.27 -0.23
N GLY A 90 3.08 -17.60 -0.54
CA GLY A 90 2.05 -16.62 -0.90
C GLY A 90 1.75 -15.65 0.23
N LEU A 91 1.71 -16.14 1.48
CA LEU A 91 1.54 -15.28 2.65
C LEU A 91 2.69 -14.27 2.80
N VAL A 92 3.94 -14.72 2.63
CA VAL A 92 5.12 -13.84 2.70
C VAL A 92 5.09 -12.81 1.57
N ILE A 93 4.84 -13.23 0.33
CA ILE A 93 4.82 -12.33 -0.84
C ILE A 93 3.71 -11.28 -0.69
N LEU A 94 2.47 -11.68 -0.37
CA LEU A 94 1.35 -10.77 -0.21
C LEU A 94 1.52 -9.88 1.04
N GLY A 95 2.10 -10.43 2.11
CA GLY A 95 2.44 -9.69 3.33
C GLY A 95 3.44 -8.56 3.06
N MET A 96 4.49 -8.83 2.30
CA MET A 96 5.47 -7.81 1.90
C MET A 96 4.85 -6.72 1.01
N GLY A 97 3.96 -7.10 0.09
CA GLY A 97 3.19 -6.13 -0.71
C GLY A 97 2.31 -5.23 0.16
N ARG A 98 1.68 -5.78 1.20
CA ARG A 98 0.88 -5.01 2.17
C ARG A 98 1.73 -4.09 3.04
N LEU A 99 2.90 -4.54 3.49
CA LEU A 99 3.84 -3.68 4.22
C LEU A 99 4.30 -2.50 3.35
N LEU A 100 4.57 -2.75 2.07
CA LEU A 100 4.92 -1.68 1.14
C LEU A 100 3.77 -0.68 0.95
N CYS A 101 2.52 -1.16 0.85
CA CYS A 101 1.31 -0.31 0.82
C CYS A 101 1.24 0.62 2.04
N PHE A 102 1.40 0.03 3.22
CA PHE A 102 1.36 0.74 4.50
C PHE A 102 2.41 1.84 4.60
N LEU A 103 3.63 1.58 4.12
CA LEU A 103 4.70 2.57 4.06
C LEU A 103 4.35 3.74 3.15
N ILE A 104 3.71 3.48 2.00
CA ILE A 104 3.25 4.52 1.07
C ILE A 104 2.14 5.37 1.70
N GLU A 105 1.19 4.75 2.42
CA GLU A 105 0.12 5.45 3.15
C GLU A 105 0.68 6.38 4.23
N ILE A 106 1.65 5.91 5.03
CA ILE A 106 2.33 6.73 6.04
C ILE A 106 3.07 7.90 5.39
N TRP A 107 3.80 7.63 4.31
CA TRP A 107 4.49 8.69 3.55
C TRP A 107 3.52 9.75 3.05
N SER A 108 2.35 9.33 2.57
CA SER A 108 1.31 10.25 2.13
C SER A 108 0.82 11.17 3.25
N ILE A 109 0.59 10.62 4.45
CA ILE A 109 0.15 11.40 5.61
C ILE A 109 1.25 12.38 6.03
N TRP A 110 2.50 11.92 6.02
CA TRP A 110 3.66 12.75 6.35
C TRP A 110 3.77 13.96 5.44
N ILE A 111 3.74 13.77 4.12
CA ILE A 111 3.78 14.87 3.14
C ILE A 111 2.64 15.86 3.40
N HIS A 112 1.43 15.36 3.66
CA HIS A 112 0.29 16.23 3.95
C HIS A 112 0.52 17.08 5.21
N ILE A 113 1.05 16.49 6.29
CA ILE A 113 1.41 17.22 7.52
C ILE A 113 2.50 18.26 7.24
N SER A 114 3.55 17.90 6.48
CA SER A 114 4.62 18.84 6.11
C SER A 114 4.08 20.05 5.34
N VAL A 115 3.17 19.83 4.39
CA VAL A 115 2.50 20.91 3.65
C VAL A 115 1.68 21.79 4.58
N LEU A 116 0.92 21.22 5.52
CA LEU A 116 0.14 21.98 6.49
C LEU A 116 1.02 22.85 7.40
N LEU A 117 2.15 22.31 7.86
CA LEU A 117 3.10 23.04 8.72
C LEU A 117 3.76 24.21 7.98
N VAL A 118 4.14 24.02 6.71
CA VAL A 118 4.69 25.10 5.87
C VAL A 118 3.66 26.19 5.61
N ASN A 119 2.40 25.82 5.33
CA ASN A 119 1.34 26.81 5.11
C ASN A 119 1.03 27.62 6.38
N THR A 120 1.13 27.00 7.55
CA THR A 120 0.87 27.66 8.85
C THR A 120 1.97 28.65 9.24
N SER A 121 3.22 28.45 8.79
CA SER A 121 4.32 29.38 9.08
C SER A 121 4.35 30.61 8.18
N MET A 122 3.59 30.60 7.08
CA MET A 122 3.46 31.72 6.14
C MET A 122 2.23 32.61 6.39
N SER A 123 1.35 32.24 7.34
CA SER A 123 0.19 33.03 7.78
C SER A 123 0.47 33.76 9.08
#